data_AF-A0A3M2EPA4-F1
#
_entry.id   AF-A0A3M2EPA4-F1
#
_cell.length_a   1.000
_cell.length_b   1.000
_cell.length_c   1.000
_cell.angle_alpha   90.00
_cell.angle_beta   90.00
_cell.angle_gamma   90.00
#
_symmetry.space_group_name_H-M   'P 1'
#
loop_
_entity.id
_entity.type
_entity.pdbx_description
1 polymer ?
#
loop_
_entity_poly.entity_id
_entity_poly.type
_entity_poly.pdbx_seq_one_letter_code
_entity_poly.pdbx_strand_id
1 'polypeptide(L)'
;MKATALHPSQSPPAGIADEARALYARMQRDTFVRTDRTFGLLMILQWLAGIVLAFVVSPRTWIGEASATHLHVYAAVLLGGLISLVPAALAFRRPGAPYTRYAIAAGQVLTSGLLIHLTGGRIETHFHIFASLGLLAAYRDWKVVIVAAAVTAADHLVRGLVYPESVFGVTTADVWRVVEHAWWVVFMVVFLLKTDRESVKEQRALAETQARANAMNAQNEELLRNAEAQQARLTEQSTELQEAMTVLDTQQRYLQENVELMLRQMAAFADGNLAVHLPTDREGAIRTLFEGFNQAVQNIRETLDHVNQIVETTAASASQISSFTEELAAASQQQSAQAQEVAAAVEEMARTIVDNAQNASRTAAVAQENGRQAQEGSEVVRLTVEKISRIADVVRSSGQTIERLGDSSQEIGEII
;
A
#
# COMPACT_ATOMS: atom_id res chain seq x y z
N MET A 1 16.96 -39.22 7.82
CA MET A 1 15.49 -39.18 7.66
C MET A 1 14.90 -40.45 8.27
N LYS A 2 14.33 -40.36 9.49
CA LYS A 2 13.59 -41.47 10.11
C LYS A 2 12.13 -41.33 9.72
N ALA A 3 11.58 -42.32 9.03
CA ALA A 3 10.16 -42.43 8.76
C ALA A 3 9.42 -42.65 10.09
N THR A 4 8.69 -41.63 10.52
CA THR A 4 7.79 -41.71 11.68
C THR A 4 6.63 -42.62 11.30
N ALA A 5 6.57 -43.79 11.93
CA ALA A 5 5.45 -44.71 11.80
C ALA A 5 4.15 -44.03 12.26
N LEU A 6 3.17 -43.97 11.36
CA LEU A 6 1.81 -43.54 11.65
C LEU A 6 1.18 -44.52 12.65
N HIS A 7 0.98 -44.07 13.89
CA HIS A 7 0.20 -44.78 14.91
C HIS A 7 -1.26 -44.95 14.42
N PRO A 8 -1.80 -46.18 14.33
CA PRO A 8 -3.22 -46.39 14.05
C PRO A 8 -3.98 -46.59 15.37
N SER A 9 -4.24 -45.51 16.12
CA SER A 9 -5.11 -45.63 17.30
C SER A 9 -5.78 -44.32 17.73
N GLN A 10 -6.17 -43.47 16.78
CA GLN A 10 -7.10 -42.39 17.09
C GLN A 10 -8.47 -42.76 16.52
N SER A 11 -9.45 -42.92 17.42
CA SER A 11 -10.85 -43.01 17.06
C SER A 11 -11.16 -41.87 16.09
N PRO A 12 -11.85 -42.13 14.97
CA PRO A 12 -12.18 -41.08 14.02
C PRO A 12 -12.91 -39.93 14.75
N PRO A 13 -12.65 -38.66 14.40
CA PRO A 13 -13.40 -37.51 14.89
C PRO A 13 -14.91 -37.82 14.85
N ALA A 14 -15.67 -37.35 15.84
CA ALA A 14 -17.07 -37.75 16.04
C ALA A 14 -17.91 -37.73 14.74
N GLY A 15 -17.71 -36.72 13.89
CA GLY A 15 -18.38 -36.61 12.58
C GLY A 15 -18.00 -37.70 11.56
N ILE A 16 -16.74 -38.13 11.50
CA ILE A 16 -16.29 -39.21 10.58
C ILE A 16 -16.85 -40.55 11.04
N ALA A 17 -16.92 -40.78 12.35
CA ALA A 17 -17.49 -42.00 12.92
C ALA A 17 -19.00 -42.11 12.62
N ASP A 18 -19.73 -41.00 12.70
CA ASP A 18 -21.16 -40.93 12.33
C ASP A 18 -21.38 -41.15 10.83
N GLU A 19 -20.58 -40.51 9.98
CA GLU A 19 -20.65 -40.70 8.54
C GLU A 19 -20.35 -42.15 8.13
N ALA A 20 -19.31 -42.76 8.72
CA ALA A 20 -18.96 -44.16 8.50
C ALA A 20 -20.11 -45.11 8.89
N ARG A 21 -20.78 -44.86 10.02
CA ARG A 21 -21.96 -45.62 10.44
C ARG A 21 -23.11 -45.48 9.44
N ALA A 22 -23.38 -44.26 8.97
CA ALA A 22 -24.43 -44.00 7.99
C ALA A 22 -24.14 -44.63 6.62
N LEU A 23 -22.88 -44.57 6.15
CA LEU A 23 -22.42 -45.24 4.94
C LEU A 23 -22.56 -46.76 5.04
N TYR A 24 -22.09 -47.35 6.13
CA TYR A 24 -22.26 -48.78 6.38
C TYR A 24 -23.73 -49.20 6.39
N ALA A 25 -24.60 -48.47 7.09
CA ALA A 25 -26.03 -48.75 7.13
C ALA A 25 -26.69 -48.71 5.74
N ARG A 26 -26.27 -47.77 4.88
CA ARG A 26 -26.71 -47.69 3.48
C ARG A 26 -26.20 -48.88 2.66
N MET A 27 -24.91 -49.18 2.73
CA MET A 27 -24.31 -50.33 2.02
C MET A 27 -24.97 -51.66 2.41
N GLN A 28 -25.26 -51.84 3.70
CA GLN A 28 -25.93 -53.03 4.21
C GLN A 28 -27.38 -53.12 3.70
N ARG A 29 -28.13 -52.00 3.73
CA ARG A 29 -29.49 -51.96 3.19
C ARG A 29 -29.52 -52.26 1.69
N ASP A 30 -28.60 -51.71 0.93
CA ASP A 30 -28.47 -51.96 -0.51
C ASP A 30 -28.17 -53.43 -0.80
N THR A 31 -27.29 -54.04 0.00
CA THR A 31 -27.02 -55.48 -0.07
C THR A 31 -28.31 -56.27 0.14
N PHE A 32 -29.07 -55.98 1.20
CA PHE A 32 -30.33 -56.68 1.46
C PHE A 32 -31.37 -56.50 0.35
N VAL A 33 -31.57 -55.28 -0.14
CA VAL A 33 -32.57 -54.99 -1.19
C VAL A 33 -32.22 -55.68 -2.51
N ARG A 34 -30.94 -55.66 -2.90
CA ARG A 34 -30.47 -56.33 -4.13
C ARG A 34 -30.63 -57.84 -4.00
N THR A 35 -30.15 -58.41 -2.90
CA THR A 35 -30.22 -59.86 -2.65
C THR A 35 -31.67 -60.34 -2.55
N ASP A 36 -32.56 -59.61 -1.87
CA ASP A 36 -34.00 -59.91 -1.83
C ASP A 36 -34.57 -60.03 -3.24
N ARG A 37 -34.33 -59.04 -4.12
CA ARG A 37 -34.85 -59.05 -5.50
C ARG A 37 -34.29 -60.21 -6.32
N THR A 38 -33.00 -60.50 -6.21
CA THR A 38 -32.38 -61.64 -6.89
C THR A 38 -33.01 -62.96 -6.44
N PHE A 39 -33.21 -63.14 -5.13
CA PHE A 39 -33.90 -64.33 -4.62
C PHE A 39 -35.38 -64.35 -4.98
N GLY A 40 -36.07 -63.21 -5.04
CA GLY A 40 -37.47 -63.14 -5.47
C GLY A 40 -37.65 -63.65 -6.90
N LEU A 41 -36.73 -63.29 -7.80
CA LEU A 41 -36.68 -63.85 -9.15
C LEU A 41 -36.34 -65.35 -9.13
N LEU A 42 -35.32 -65.74 -8.36
CA LEU A 42 -34.91 -67.13 -8.22
C LEU A 42 -36.07 -68.02 -7.73
N MET A 43 -36.84 -67.58 -6.73
CA MET A 43 -38.02 -68.29 -6.21
C MET A 43 -39.04 -68.59 -7.31
N ILE A 44 -39.33 -67.61 -8.17
CA ILE A 44 -40.31 -67.78 -9.25
C ILE A 44 -39.78 -68.78 -10.28
N LEU A 45 -38.52 -68.61 -10.69
CA LEU A 45 -37.89 -69.49 -11.68
C LEU A 45 -37.77 -70.93 -11.19
N GLN A 46 -37.32 -71.14 -9.95
CA GLN A 46 -37.16 -72.48 -9.38
C GLN A 46 -38.51 -73.16 -9.13
N TRP A 47 -39.57 -72.40 -8.82
CA TRP A 47 -40.91 -72.96 -8.70
C TRP A 47 -41.42 -73.50 -10.03
N LEU A 48 -41.30 -72.71 -11.11
CA LEU A 48 -41.66 -73.15 -12.45
C LEU A 48 -40.84 -74.38 -12.88
N ALA A 49 -39.52 -74.38 -12.60
CA ALA A 49 -38.66 -75.54 -12.84
C ALA A 49 -39.08 -76.77 -12.01
N GLY A 50 -39.50 -76.58 -10.76
CA GLY A 50 -40.02 -77.63 -9.89
C GLY A 50 -41.31 -78.26 -10.41
N ILE A 51 -42.21 -77.47 -11.00
CA ILE A 51 -43.41 -77.98 -11.68
C ILE A 51 -43.01 -78.86 -12.86
N VAL A 52 -42.09 -78.39 -13.71
CA VAL A 52 -41.58 -79.17 -14.86
C VAL A 52 -40.93 -80.47 -14.38
N LEU A 53 -40.11 -80.42 -13.33
CA LEU A 53 -39.48 -81.59 -12.74
C LEU A 53 -40.52 -82.60 -12.22
N ALA A 54 -41.61 -82.13 -11.61
CA ALA A 54 -42.68 -82.97 -11.13
C ALA A 54 -43.39 -83.74 -12.26
N PHE A 55 -43.52 -83.16 -13.46
CA PHE A 55 -44.09 -83.86 -14.62
C PHE A 55 -43.12 -84.84 -15.28
N VAL A 56 -41.82 -84.53 -15.32
CA VAL A 56 -40.84 -85.29 -16.11
C VAL A 56 -40.16 -86.40 -15.32
N VAL A 57 -39.86 -86.16 -14.04
CA VAL A 57 -39.01 -87.02 -13.22
C VAL A 57 -39.83 -87.78 -12.18
N SER A 58 -40.76 -87.10 -11.50
CA SER A 58 -41.51 -87.70 -10.39
C SER A 58 -42.25 -89.01 -10.73
N PRO A 59 -42.91 -89.16 -11.91
CA PRO A 59 -43.57 -90.42 -12.27
C PRO A 59 -42.58 -91.59 -12.37
N ARG A 60 -41.37 -91.34 -12.89
CA ARG A 60 -40.34 -92.37 -13.07
C ARG A 60 -39.67 -92.77 -11.76
N THR A 61 -39.62 -91.88 -10.77
CA THR A 61 -38.97 -92.15 -9.48
C THR A 61 -39.90 -92.82 -8.48
N TRP A 62 -41.20 -92.57 -8.57
CA TRP A 62 -42.17 -93.09 -7.61
C TRP A 62 -43.06 -94.22 -8.15
N ILE A 63 -43.24 -94.38 -9.48
CA ILE A 63 -44.33 -95.22 -10.05
C ILE A 63 -43.88 -96.26 -11.09
N GLY A 64 -42.64 -96.29 -11.57
CA GLY A 64 -42.24 -97.25 -12.63
C GLY A 64 -42.87 -96.92 -14.00
N GLU A 65 -43.26 -97.92 -14.81
CA GLU A 65 -43.50 -97.75 -16.27
C GLU A 65 -44.80 -97.03 -16.71
N ALA A 66 -45.73 -96.66 -15.81
CA ALA A 66 -46.97 -95.96 -16.18
C ALA A 66 -46.95 -94.46 -15.81
N SER A 67 -47.28 -93.59 -16.76
CA SER A 67 -47.37 -92.13 -16.56
C SER A 67 -48.82 -91.70 -16.26
N ALA A 68 -49.08 -91.24 -15.04
CA ALA A 68 -50.33 -90.61 -14.61
C ALA A 68 -50.05 -89.40 -13.69
N THR A 69 -50.95 -88.42 -13.64
CA THR A 69 -50.81 -87.24 -12.76
C THR A 69 -50.98 -87.65 -11.28
N HIS A 70 -49.89 -87.66 -10.52
CA HIS A 70 -49.85 -88.13 -9.13
C HIS A 70 -49.91 -86.98 -8.10
N LEU A 71 -50.09 -87.33 -6.82
CA LEU A 71 -50.11 -86.41 -5.68
C LEU A 71 -48.88 -85.46 -5.63
N HIS A 72 -47.74 -85.88 -6.17
CA HIS A 72 -46.51 -85.09 -6.23
C HIS A 72 -46.61 -83.86 -7.15
N VAL A 73 -47.44 -83.91 -8.20
CA VAL A 73 -47.68 -82.74 -9.07
C VAL A 73 -48.49 -81.68 -8.31
N TYR A 74 -49.50 -82.10 -7.52
CA TYR A 74 -50.25 -81.19 -6.66
C TYR A 74 -49.37 -80.58 -5.56
N ALA A 75 -48.45 -81.35 -4.99
CA ALA A 75 -47.44 -80.83 -4.06
C ALA A 75 -46.53 -79.78 -4.75
N ALA A 76 -46.04 -80.04 -5.96
CA ALA A 76 -45.21 -79.09 -6.70
C ALA A 76 -45.93 -77.77 -7.03
N VAL A 77 -47.22 -77.83 -7.38
CA VAL A 77 -48.02 -76.65 -7.72
C VAL A 77 -48.45 -75.88 -6.47
N LEU A 78 -49.14 -76.54 -5.53
CA LEU A 78 -49.77 -75.87 -4.39
C LEU A 78 -48.76 -75.57 -3.27
N LEU A 79 -48.04 -76.59 -2.79
CA LEU A 79 -47.04 -76.40 -1.74
C LEU A 79 -45.83 -75.63 -2.29
N GLY A 80 -45.36 -75.97 -3.50
CA GLY A 80 -44.29 -75.22 -4.18
C GLY A 80 -44.66 -73.75 -4.43
N GLY A 81 -45.92 -73.47 -4.80
CA GLY A 81 -46.41 -72.11 -4.97
C GLY A 81 -46.42 -71.34 -3.65
N LEU A 82 -46.90 -71.95 -2.56
CA LEU A 82 -46.91 -71.33 -1.24
C LEU A 82 -45.51 -70.95 -0.75
N ILE A 83 -44.55 -71.88 -0.81
CA ILE A 83 -43.19 -71.66 -0.30
C ILE A 83 -42.35 -70.73 -1.18
N SER A 84 -42.74 -70.51 -2.44
CA SER A 84 -41.98 -69.69 -3.40
C SER A 84 -42.61 -68.31 -3.62
N LEU A 85 -43.93 -68.23 -3.84
CA LEU A 85 -44.60 -66.98 -4.18
C LEU A 85 -44.75 -66.03 -2.99
N VAL A 86 -44.91 -66.54 -1.76
CA VAL A 86 -45.00 -65.68 -0.57
C VAL A 86 -43.67 -64.96 -0.32
N PRO A 87 -42.51 -65.64 -0.26
CA PRO A 87 -41.23 -64.95 -0.18
C PRO A 87 -40.92 -64.06 -1.39
N ALA A 88 -41.28 -64.49 -2.61
CA ALA A 88 -41.11 -63.65 -3.81
C ALA A 88 -41.93 -62.35 -3.75
N ALA A 89 -43.19 -62.42 -3.31
CA ALA A 89 -44.02 -61.23 -3.14
C ALA A 89 -43.43 -60.26 -2.11
N LEU A 90 -42.90 -60.78 -1.00
CA LEU A 90 -42.20 -59.98 0.01
C LEU A 90 -40.92 -59.36 -0.55
N ALA A 91 -40.15 -60.11 -1.34
CA ALA A 91 -38.93 -59.65 -1.99
C ALA A 91 -39.15 -58.42 -2.87
N PHE A 92 -40.26 -58.38 -3.62
CA PHE A 92 -40.58 -57.25 -4.49
C PHE A 92 -41.32 -56.11 -3.77
N ARG A 93 -42.18 -56.41 -2.80
CA ARG A 93 -43.01 -55.40 -2.11
C ARG A 93 -42.37 -54.77 -0.89
N ARG A 94 -41.53 -55.51 -0.17
CA ARG A 94 -40.89 -55.12 1.09
C ARG A 94 -39.41 -55.50 1.12
N PRO A 95 -38.60 -55.11 0.12
CA PRO A 95 -37.17 -55.41 0.11
C PRO A 95 -36.44 -54.67 1.25
N GLY A 96 -35.40 -55.29 1.78
CA GLY A 96 -34.58 -54.82 2.88
C GLY A 96 -35.12 -55.14 4.27
N ALA A 97 -36.37 -55.63 4.39
CA ALA A 97 -36.98 -55.92 5.67
C ALA A 97 -36.46 -57.25 6.27
N PRO A 98 -36.27 -57.34 7.61
CA PRO A 98 -35.83 -58.59 8.25
C PRO A 98 -36.72 -59.80 7.97
N TYR A 99 -38.04 -59.61 8.02
CA TYR A 99 -38.98 -60.70 7.76
C TYR A 99 -38.92 -61.18 6.30
N THR A 100 -38.57 -60.32 5.33
CA THR A 100 -38.47 -60.70 3.91
C THR A 100 -37.34 -61.70 3.70
N ARG A 101 -36.13 -61.39 4.17
CA ARG A 101 -34.98 -62.28 4.02
C ARG A 101 -35.11 -63.58 4.85
N TYR A 102 -35.79 -63.54 6.00
CA TYR A 102 -36.08 -64.77 6.76
C TYR A 102 -37.14 -65.64 6.07
N ALA A 103 -38.16 -65.04 5.45
CA ALA A 103 -39.12 -65.76 4.63
C ALA A 103 -38.46 -66.38 3.38
N ILE A 104 -37.53 -65.67 2.73
CA ILE A 104 -36.74 -66.19 1.61
C ILE A 104 -35.84 -67.34 2.07
N ALA A 105 -35.15 -67.21 3.21
CA ALA A 105 -34.32 -68.27 3.76
C ALA A 105 -35.11 -69.56 3.99
N ALA A 106 -36.28 -69.46 4.64
CA ALA A 106 -37.17 -70.59 4.86
C ALA A 106 -37.71 -71.15 3.54
N GLY A 107 -38.21 -70.31 2.63
CA GLY A 107 -38.74 -70.73 1.34
C GLY A 107 -37.71 -71.44 0.46
N GLN A 108 -36.46 -70.95 0.44
CA GLN A 108 -35.38 -71.53 -0.35
C GLN A 108 -35.02 -72.95 0.12
N VAL A 109 -34.88 -73.16 1.44
CA VAL A 109 -34.56 -74.49 1.95
C VAL A 109 -35.76 -75.43 1.91
N LEU A 110 -37.00 -74.93 2.07
CA LEU A 110 -38.21 -75.73 1.85
C LEU A 110 -38.37 -76.13 0.39
N THR A 111 -37.98 -75.27 -0.55
CA THR A 111 -37.92 -75.62 -1.98
C THR A 111 -36.93 -76.74 -2.21
N SER A 112 -35.78 -76.70 -1.54
CA SER A 112 -34.81 -77.80 -1.56
C SER A 112 -35.43 -79.10 -1.03
N GLY A 113 -36.15 -79.05 0.09
CA GLY A 113 -36.86 -80.20 0.66
C GLY A 113 -37.93 -80.76 -0.28
N LEU A 114 -38.68 -79.89 -0.96
CA LEU A 114 -39.66 -80.28 -1.97
C LEU A 114 -38.99 -80.93 -3.18
N LEU A 115 -37.88 -80.38 -3.70
CA LEU A 115 -37.15 -80.99 -4.82
C LEU A 115 -36.64 -82.38 -4.45
N ILE A 116 -36.11 -82.57 -3.24
CA ILE A 116 -35.69 -83.89 -2.74
C ILE A 116 -36.87 -84.86 -2.73
N HIS A 117 -38.05 -84.42 -2.28
CA HIS A 117 -39.25 -85.24 -2.31
C HIS A 117 -39.67 -85.60 -3.76
N LEU A 118 -39.69 -84.62 -4.66
CA LEU A 118 -40.09 -84.81 -6.06
C LEU A 118 -39.18 -85.79 -6.81
N THR A 119 -37.91 -85.88 -6.43
CA THR A 119 -36.93 -86.81 -7.03
C THR A 119 -36.84 -88.16 -6.31
N GLY A 120 -37.66 -88.41 -5.29
CA GLY A 120 -37.68 -89.70 -4.58
C GLY A 120 -36.58 -89.84 -3.54
N GLY A 121 -36.18 -88.75 -2.87
CA GLY A 121 -35.17 -88.78 -1.81
C GLY A 121 -33.73 -88.94 -2.33
N ARG A 122 -33.46 -88.59 -3.60
CA ARG A 122 -32.13 -88.71 -4.20
C ARG A 122 -31.08 -87.86 -3.49
N ILE A 123 -29.94 -88.47 -3.18
CA ILE A 123 -28.83 -87.82 -2.48
C ILE A 123 -28.28 -86.65 -3.31
N GLU A 124 -28.25 -86.75 -4.64
CA GLU A 124 -27.79 -85.68 -5.52
C GLU A 124 -28.65 -84.42 -5.42
N THR A 125 -29.95 -84.55 -5.11
CA THR A 125 -30.83 -83.39 -4.95
C THR A 125 -30.57 -82.66 -3.63
N HIS A 126 -29.95 -83.32 -2.64
CA HIS A 126 -29.56 -82.68 -1.39
C HIS A 126 -28.45 -81.64 -1.59
N PHE A 127 -27.66 -81.72 -2.67
CA PHE A 127 -26.70 -80.66 -3.03
C PHE A 127 -27.38 -79.29 -3.19
N HIS A 128 -28.67 -79.25 -3.52
CA HIS A 128 -29.43 -78.00 -3.60
C HIS A 128 -29.53 -77.30 -2.23
N ILE A 129 -29.56 -78.03 -1.11
CA ILE A 129 -29.55 -77.43 0.24
C ILE A 129 -28.21 -76.74 0.50
N PHE A 130 -27.10 -77.40 0.18
CA PHE A 130 -25.76 -76.82 0.35
C PHE A 130 -25.55 -75.61 -0.54
N ALA A 131 -25.97 -75.69 -1.82
CA ALA A 131 -25.95 -74.56 -2.75
C ALA A 131 -26.83 -73.41 -2.23
N SER A 132 -28.01 -73.72 -1.71
CA SER A 132 -28.94 -72.73 -1.14
C SER A 132 -28.37 -72.03 0.08
N LEU A 133 -27.75 -72.76 1.02
CA LEU A 133 -27.08 -72.16 2.17
C LEU A 133 -25.93 -71.24 1.75
N GLY A 134 -25.13 -71.66 0.76
CA GLY A 134 -24.07 -70.83 0.18
C GLY A 134 -24.60 -69.56 -0.50
N LEU A 135 -25.69 -69.66 -1.27
CA LEU A 135 -26.34 -68.50 -1.88
C LEU A 135 -26.94 -67.56 -0.83
N LEU A 136 -27.54 -68.09 0.24
CA LEU A 136 -28.13 -67.29 1.31
C LEU A 136 -27.08 -66.53 2.13
N ALA A 137 -25.82 -66.98 2.15
CA ALA A 137 -24.72 -66.20 2.72
C ALA A 137 -24.46 -64.88 1.96
N ALA A 138 -24.97 -64.71 0.73
CA ALA A 138 -24.92 -63.43 0.03
C ALA A 138 -25.65 -62.29 0.77
N TYR A 139 -26.56 -62.60 1.70
CA TYR A 139 -27.13 -61.59 2.58
C TYR A 139 -26.11 -60.98 3.54
N ARG A 140 -25.03 -61.68 3.87
CA ARG A 140 -24.05 -61.27 4.89
C ARG A 140 -24.71 -60.97 6.25
N ASP A 141 -25.80 -61.70 6.54
CA ASP A 141 -26.54 -61.65 7.80
C ASP A 141 -26.59 -63.08 8.35
N TRP A 142 -25.76 -63.33 9.36
CA TRP A 142 -25.62 -64.63 10.00
C TRP A 142 -26.97 -65.24 10.44
N LYS A 143 -27.98 -64.40 10.74
CA LYS A 143 -29.32 -64.85 11.13
C LYS A 143 -30.03 -65.57 9.99
N VAL A 144 -29.81 -65.16 8.74
CA VAL A 144 -30.40 -65.80 7.55
C VAL A 144 -29.91 -67.25 7.44
N VAL A 145 -28.60 -67.46 7.61
CA VAL A 145 -27.99 -68.80 7.58
C VAL A 145 -28.51 -69.67 8.72
N ILE A 146 -28.65 -69.12 9.93
CA ILE A 146 -29.22 -69.84 11.09
C ILE A 146 -30.68 -70.22 10.86
N VAL A 147 -31.51 -69.31 10.34
CA VAL A 147 -32.92 -69.59 10.03
C VAL A 147 -33.01 -70.70 8.99
N ALA A 148 -32.22 -70.64 7.92
CA ALA A 148 -32.18 -71.67 6.89
C ALA A 148 -31.77 -73.03 7.46
N ALA A 149 -30.69 -73.09 8.25
CA ALA A 149 -30.22 -74.31 8.87
C ALA A 149 -31.25 -74.92 9.84
N ALA A 150 -31.92 -74.09 10.63
CA ALA A 150 -32.96 -74.53 11.56
C ALA A 150 -34.18 -75.10 10.83
N VAL A 151 -34.64 -74.44 9.76
CA VAL A 151 -35.76 -74.93 8.95
C VAL A 151 -35.38 -76.23 8.24
N THR A 152 -34.17 -76.34 7.68
CA THR A 152 -33.67 -77.60 7.10
C THR A 152 -33.66 -78.73 8.12
N ALA A 153 -33.11 -78.49 9.32
CA ALA A 153 -33.05 -79.50 10.38
C ALA A 153 -34.45 -79.96 10.80
N ALA A 154 -35.39 -79.02 10.98
CA ALA A 154 -36.77 -79.34 11.34
C ALA A 154 -37.47 -80.14 10.22
N ASP A 155 -37.33 -79.72 8.97
CA ASP A 155 -37.91 -80.39 7.81
C ASP A 155 -37.39 -81.84 7.67
N HIS A 156 -36.06 -82.04 7.78
CA HIS A 156 -35.44 -83.36 7.65
C HIS A 156 -35.74 -84.25 8.85
N LEU A 157 -35.84 -83.70 10.06
CA LEU A 157 -36.23 -84.46 11.24
C LEU A 157 -37.69 -84.92 11.14
N VAL A 158 -38.63 -84.01 10.84
CA VAL A 158 -40.06 -84.34 10.76
C VAL A 158 -40.33 -85.32 9.63
N ARG A 159 -39.86 -85.03 8.40
CA ARG A 159 -40.06 -85.94 7.27
C ARG A 159 -39.24 -87.22 7.43
N GLY A 160 -38.07 -87.17 8.04
CA GLY A 160 -37.25 -88.36 8.32
C GLY A 160 -37.90 -89.33 9.32
N LEU A 161 -38.73 -88.84 10.25
CA LEU A 161 -39.47 -89.68 11.20
C LEU A 161 -40.80 -90.19 10.63
N VAL A 162 -41.55 -89.32 9.93
CA VAL A 162 -42.93 -89.60 9.50
C VAL A 162 -42.99 -90.19 8.10
N TYR A 163 -42.09 -89.80 7.20
CA TYR A 163 -42.04 -90.26 5.82
C TYR A 163 -40.59 -90.42 5.30
N PRO A 164 -39.85 -91.41 5.81
CA PRO A 164 -38.40 -91.55 5.55
C PRO A 164 -38.03 -91.62 4.06
N GLU A 165 -38.87 -92.27 3.22
CA GLU A 165 -38.64 -92.37 1.78
C GLU A 165 -38.54 -90.99 1.10
N SER A 166 -39.29 -89.99 1.59
CA SER A 166 -39.29 -88.64 1.03
C SER A 166 -37.96 -87.91 1.20
N VAL A 167 -37.15 -88.29 2.19
CA VAL A 167 -35.86 -87.66 2.48
C VAL A 167 -34.74 -88.57 2.01
N PHE A 168 -34.86 -89.86 2.28
CA PHE A 168 -33.76 -90.80 2.17
C PHE A 168 -33.87 -91.81 1.02
N GLY A 169 -35.00 -91.83 0.30
CA GLY A 169 -35.30 -92.78 -0.77
C GLY A 169 -35.50 -94.24 -0.30
N VAL A 170 -35.55 -94.47 1.01
CA VAL A 170 -35.70 -95.79 1.64
C VAL A 170 -36.66 -95.71 2.83
N THR A 171 -37.35 -96.81 3.13
CA THR A 171 -38.32 -96.92 4.24
C THR A 171 -37.69 -96.86 5.62
N THR A 172 -36.45 -97.33 5.75
CA THR A 172 -35.66 -97.29 6.99
C THR A 172 -34.28 -96.72 6.69
N ALA A 173 -33.94 -95.60 7.33
CA ALA A 173 -32.63 -94.97 7.16
C ALA A 173 -31.63 -95.45 8.22
N ASP A 174 -30.40 -95.71 7.79
CA ASP A 174 -29.28 -95.90 8.71
C ASP A 174 -29.02 -94.61 9.50
N VAL A 175 -28.91 -94.73 10.82
CA VAL A 175 -28.60 -93.62 11.75
C VAL A 175 -27.31 -92.94 11.35
N TRP A 176 -26.31 -93.69 10.86
CA TRP A 176 -25.01 -93.14 10.52
C TRP A 176 -25.06 -92.21 9.31
N ARG A 177 -25.93 -92.49 8.34
CA ARG A 177 -26.17 -91.59 7.20
C ARG A 177 -26.78 -90.26 7.65
N VAL A 178 -27.67 -90.28 8.65
CA VAL A 178 -28.26 -89.05 9.21
C VAL A 178 -27.20 -88.22 9.93
N VAL A 179 -26.34 -88.88 10.72
CA VAL A 179 -25.26 -88.20 11.45
C VAL A 179 -24.24 -87.60 10.48
N GLU A 180 -23.82 -88.34 9.47
CA GLU A 180 -22.88 -87.85 8.46
C GLU A 180 -23.46 -86.64 7.70
N HIS A 181 -24.73 -86.71 7.29
CA HIS A 181 -25.37 -85.62 6.57
C HIS A 181 -25.52 -84.37 7.46
N ALA A 182 -25.93 -84.54 8.72
CA ALA A 182 -26.01 -83.46 9.69
C ALA A 182 -24.64 -82.83 9.97
N TRP A 183 -23.57 -83.63 10.04
CA TRP A 183 -22.20 -83.16 10.21
C TRP A 183 -21.77 -82.22 9.08
N TRP A 184 -22.00 -82.60 7.81
CA TRP A 184 -21.65 -81.75 6.67
C TRP A 184 -22.41 -80.42 6.66
N VAL A 185 -23.68 -80.41 7.07
CA VAL A 185 -24.47 -79.18 7.20
C VAL A 185 -23.93 -78.30 8.33
N VAL A 186 -23.61 -78.87 9.50
CA VAL A 186 -23.01 -78.12 10.61
C VAL A 186 -21.67 -77.51 10.21
N PHE A 187 -20.80 -78.29 9.55
CA PHE A 187 -19.53 -77.81 9.03
C PHE A 187 -19.70 -76.61 8.07
N MET A 188 -20.61 -76.74 7.10
CA MET A 188 -20.92 -75.67 6.14
C MET A 188 -21.44 -74.41 6.85
N VAL A 189 -22.38 -74.55 7.80
CA VAL A 189 -22.93 -73.43 8.56
C VAL A 189 -21.84 -72.71 9.36
N VAL A 190 -20.96 -73.44 10.05
CA VAL A 190 -19.84 -72.83 10.79
C VAL A 190 -18.93 -72.02 9.86
N PHE A 191 -18.61 -72.55 8.69
CA PHE A 191 -17.81 -71.84 7.69
C PHE A 191 -18.51 -70.56 7.20
N LEU A 192 -19.78 -70.65 6.81
CA LEU A 192 -20.55 -69.48 6.34
C LEU A 192 -20.69 -68.40 7.42
N LEU A 193 -20.92 -68.79 8.69
CA LEU A 193 -20.98 -67.83 9.80
C LEU A 193 -19.65 -67.09 10.02
N LYS A 194 -18.51 -67.75 9.76
CA LYS A 194 -17.20 -67.12 9.82
C LYS A 194 -17.03 -66.14 8.66
N THR A 195 -17.32 -66.57 7.43
CA THR A 195 -17.22 -65.73 6.23
C THR A 195 -18.13 -64.50 6.30
N ASP A 196 -19.36 -64.65 6.80
CA ASP A 196 -20.28 -63.52 6.99
C ASP A 196 -19.73 -62.49 8.00
N ARG A 197 -19.15 -62.96 9.11
CA ARG A 197 -18.52 -62.07 10.11
C ARG A 197 -17.34 -61.29 9.52
N GLU A 198 -16.49 -61.98 8.77
CA GLU A 198 -15.35 -61.35 8.08
C GLU A 198 -15.83 -60.34 7.05
N SER A 199 -16.83 -60.69 6.24
CA SER A 199 -17.40 -59.79 5.23
C SER A 199 -18.05 -58.55 5.83
N VAL A 200 -18.75 -58.67 6.98
CA VAL A 200 -19.30 -57.53 7.71
C VAL A 200 -18.19 -56.62 8.24
N LYS A 201 -17.09 -57.20 8.75
CA LYS A 201 -15.94 -56.43 9.22
C LYS A 201 -15.29 -55.65 8.08
N GLU A 202 -15.11 -56.28 6.92
CA GLU A 202 -14.60 -55.62 5.71
C GLU A 202 -15.49 -54.47 5.24
N GLN A 203 -16.82 -54.67 5.21
CA GLN A 203 -17.76 -53.60 4.85
C GLN A 203 -17.69 -52.40 5.79
N ARG A 204 -17.48 -52.62 7.09
CA ARG A 204 -17.30 -51.53 8.06
C ARG A 204 -15.99 -50.79 7.83
N ALA A 205 -14.89 -51.51 7.62
CA ALA A 205 -13.59 -50.91 7.32
C ALA A 205 -13.60 -50.08 6.03
N LEU A 206 -14.32 -50.56 5.00
CA LEU A 206 -14.51 -49.82 3.76
C LEU A 206 -15.32 -48.54 3.98
N ALA A 207 -16.40 -48.60 4.76
CA ALA A 207 -17.20 -47.42 5.10
C ALA A 207 -16.39 -46.37 5.90
N GLU A 208 -15.54 -46.80 6.82
CA GLU A 208 -14.64 -45.91 7.57
C GLU A 208 -13.59 -45.26 6.66
N THR A 209 -13.00 -46.02 5.75
CA THR A 209 -12.02 -45.50 4.79
C THR A 209 -12.66 -44.47 3.86
N GLN A 210 -13.88 -44.75 3.39
CA GLN A 210 -14.64 -43.82 2.55
C GLN A 210 -15.01 -42.52 3.30
N ALA A 211 -15.46 -42.61 4.56
CA ALA A 211 -15.77 -41.44 5.37
C ALA A 211 -14.52 -40.55 5.59
N ARG A 212 -13.36 -41.18 5.85
CA ARG A 212 -12.09 -40.44 5.96
C ARG A 212 -11.70 -39.77 4.64
N ALA A 213 -11.88 -40.44 3.51
CA ALA A 213 -11.61 -39.85 2.20
C ALA A 213 -12.53 -38.66 1.90
N ASN A 214 -13.82 -38.77 2.21
CA ASN A 214 -14.78 -37.66 2.06
C ASN A 214 -14.39 -36.45 2.93
N ALA A 215 -14.03 -36.69 4.19
CA ALA A 215 -13.58 -35.63 5.10
C ALA A 215 -12.28 -34.95 4.62
N MET A 216 -11.32 -35.74 4.13
CA MET A 216 -10.06 -35.21 3.61
C MET A 216 -10.28 -34.42 2.31
N ASN A 217 -11.19 -34.85 1.44
CA ASN A 217 -11.57 -34.09 0.24
C ASN A 217 -12.21 -32.76 0.60
N ALA A 218 -13.14 -32.74 1.56
CA ALA A 218 -13.77 -31.50 2.04
C ALA A 218 -12.73 -30.52 2.61
N GLN A 219 -11.76 -31.03 3.37
CA GLN A 219 -10.65 -30.22 3.88
C GLN A 219 -9.74 -29.69 2.76
N ASN A 220 -9.43 -30.51 1.75
CA ASN A 220 -8.62 -30.08 0.61
C ASN A 220 -9.32 -28.99 -0.21
N GLU A 221 -10.62 -29.11 -0.44
CA GLU A 221 -11.42 -28.07 -1.11
C GLU A 221 -11.39 -26.74 -0.35
N GLU A 222 -11.45 -26.78 0.98
CA GLU A 222 -11.35 -25.58 1.81
C GLU A 222 -9.95 -24.95 1.75
N LEU A 223 -8.89 -25.77 1.80
CA LEU A 223 -7.52 -25.29 1.65
C LEU A 223 -7.28 -24.64 0.28
N LEU A 224 -7.81 -25.22 -0.80
CA LEU A 224 -7.71 -24.65 -2.14
C LEU A 224 -8.43 -23.30 -2.23
N ARG A 225 -9.66 -23.19 -1.71
CA ARG A 225 -10.39 -21.91 -1.66
C ARG A 225 -9.62 -20.83 -0.89
N ASN A 226 -9.03 -21.18 0.25
CA ASN A 226 -8.23 -20.24 1.03
C ASN A 226 -6.95 -19.82 0.30
N ALA A 227 -6.27 -20.74 -0.38
CA ALA A 227 -5.08 -20.47 -1.17
C ALA A 227 -5.40 -19.56 -2.38
N GLU A 228 -6.50 -19.81 -3.11
CA GLU A 228 -6.96 -18.96 -4.21
C GLU A 228 -7.29 -17.53 -3.72
N ALA A 229 -7.98 -17.42 -2.58
CA ALA A 229 -8.29 -16.12 -1.98
C ALA A 229 -7.03 -15.37 -1.52
N GLN A 230 -6.02 -16.07 -1.01
CA GLN A 230 -4.75 -15.47 -0.64
C GLN A 230 -3.96 -15.02 -1.88
N GLN A 231 -3.94 -15.82 -2.94
CA GLN A 231 -3.29 -15.48 -4.20
C GLN A 231 -3.93 -14.23 -4.83
N ALA A 232 -5.26 -14.14 -4.85
CA ALA A 232 -5.97 -12.96 -5.35
C ALA A 232 -5.57 -11.68 -4.61
N ARG A 233 -5.51 -11.73 -3.27
CA ARG A 233 -5.06 -10.58 -2.46
C ARG A 233 -3.60 -10.21 -2.74
N LEU A 234 -2.71 -11.19 -2.90
CA LEU A 234 -1.31 -10.91 -3.23
C LEU A 234 -1.17 -10.27 -4.62
N THR A 235 -1.98 -10.69 -5.59
CA THR A 235 -2.02 -10.07 -6.91
C THR A 235 -2.53 -8.64 -6.84
N GLU A 236 -3.62 -8.38 -6.11
CA GLU A 236 -4.14 -7.02 -5.89
C GLU A 236 -3.09 -6.12 -5.23
N GLN A 237 -2.46 -6.57 -4.15
CA GLN A 237 -1.37 -5.84 -3.49
C GLN A 237 -0.17 -5.58 -4.42
N SER A 238 0.20 -6.55 -5.25
CA SER A 238 1.28 -6.37 -6.23
C SER A 238 0.93 -5.32 -7.28
N THR A 239 -0.32 -5.27 -7.74
CA THR A 239 -0.80 -4.26 -8.68
C THR A 239 -0.79 -2.87 -8.05
N GLU A 240 -1.34 -2.71 -6.84
CA GLU A 240 -1.31 -1.45 -6.09
C GLU A 240 0.12 -0.95 -5.87
N LEU A 241 1.02 -1.86 -5.49
CA LEU A 241 2.43 -1.53 -5.26
C LEU A 241 3.12 -1.05 -6.55
N GLN A 242 2.78 -1.66 -7.69
CA GLN A 242 3.35 -1.29 -8.98
C GLN A 242 2.82 0.06 -9.50
N GLU A 243 1.54 0.36 -9.26
CA GLU A 243 0.98 1.68 -9.52
C GLU A 243 1.64 2.74 -8.63
N ALA A 244 1.80 2.47 -7.33
CA ALA A 244 2.49 3.37 -6.41
C ALA A 244 3.96 3.63 -6.81
N MET A 245 4.69 2.59 -7.24
CA MET A 245 6.06 2.74 -7.76
C MET A 245 6.09 3.62 -9.02
N THR A 246 5.11 3.49 -9.91
CA THR A 246 5.04 4.30 -11.15
C THR A 246 4.79 5.78 -10.84
N VAL A 247 3.96 6.07 -9.84
CA VAL A 247 3.71 7.44 -9.36
C VAL A 247 4.97 8.03 -8.74
N LEU A 248 5.67 7.27 -7.88
CA LEU A 248 6.93 7.71 -7.26
C LEU A 248 8.02 7.99 -8.30
N ASP A 249 8.18 7.13 -9.30
CA ASP A 249 9.18 7.32 -10.35
C ASP A 249 8.88 8.57 -11.21
N THR A 250 7.60 8.81 -11.52
CA THR A 250 7.15 10.04 -12.20
C THR A 250 7.45 11.30 -11.37
N GLN A 251 7.18 11.27 -10.06
CA GLN A 251 7.50 12.40 -9.18
C GLN A 251 9.01 12.64 -9.06
N GLN A 252 9.82 11.57 -8.97
CA GLN A 252 11.27 11.68 -8.90
C GLN A 252 11.83 12.31 -10.18
N ARG A 253 11.39 11.85 -11.36
CA ARG A 253 11.81 12.42 -12.65
C ARG A 253 11.40 13.89 -12.77
N TYR A 254 10.17 14.22 -12.40
CA TYR A 254 9.69 15.61 -12.36
C TYR A 254 10.58 16.50 -11.48
N LEU A 255 10.96 16.05 -10.28
CA LEU A 255 11.83 16.82 -9.40
C LEU A 255 13.24 16.97 -9.98
N GLN A 256 13.83 15.89 -10.51
CA GLN A 256 15.16 15.94 -11.12
C GLN A 256 15.24 16.92 -12.28
N GLU A 257 14.29 16.87 -13.21
CA GLU A 257 14.25 17.78 -14.36
C GLU A 257 14.15 19.25 -13.94
N ASN A 258 13.32 19.56 -12.93
CA ASN A 258 13.17 20.93 -12.45
C ASN A 258 14.38 21.41 -11.63
N VAL A 259 15.02 20.53 -10.87
CA VAL A 259 16.27 20.85 -10.16
C VAL A 259 17.40 21.12 -11.17
N GLU A 260 17.53 20.32 -12.22
CA GLU A 260 18.53 20.56 -13.27
C GLU A 260 18.27 21.87 -14.03
N LEU A 261 17.01 22.20 -14.29
CA LEU A 261 16.65 23.47 -14.91
C LEU A 261 17.02 24.66 -14.01
N MET A 262 16.72 24.58 -12.71
CA MET A 262 17.09 25.59 -11.72
C MET A 262 18.60 25.76 -11.65
N LEU A 263 19.36 24.67 -11.56
CA LEU A 263 20.82 24.70 -11.49
C LEU A 263 21.43 25.37 -12.72
N ARG A 264 20.91 25.09 -13.92
CA ARG A 264 21.37 25.73 -15.16
C ARG A 264 21.11 27.24 -15.17
N GLN A 265 19.91 27.67 -14.78
CA GLN A 265 19.59 29.11 -14.73
C GLN A 265 20.37 29.83 -13.63
N MET A 266 20.58 29.17 -12.50
CA MET A 266 21.38 29.72 -11.40
C MET A 266 22.86 29.86 -11.77
N ALA A 267 23.42 28.92 -12.53
CA ALA A 267 24.78 29.04 -13.05
C ALA A 267 24.91 30.23 -14.02
N ALA A 268 23.97 30.38 -14.96
CA ALA A 268 23.96 31.52 -15.87
C ALA A 268 23.81 32.86 -15.13
N PHE A 269 22.95 32.92 -14.11
CA PHE A 269 22.82 34.09 -13.23
C PHE A 269 24.11 34.42 -12.50
N ALA A 270 24.80 33.41 -11.95
CA ALA A 270 26.08 33.58 -11.27
C ALA A 270 27.19 34.11 -12.21
N ASP A 271 27.13 33.77 -13.49
CA ASP A 271 28.01 34.32 -14.54
C ASP A 271 27.62 35.75 -14.98
N GLY A 272 26.63 36.37 -14.32
CA GLY A 272 26.19 37.74 -14.59
C GLY A 272 25.14 37.86 -15.69
N ASN A 273 24.64 36.74 -16.24
CA ASN A 273 23.54 36.79 -17.19
C ASN A 273 22.22 37.08 -16.45
N LEU A 274 21.81 38.35 -16.44
CA LEU A 274 20.53 38.74 -15.86
C LEU A 274 19.33 38.51 -16.78
N ALA A 275 19.51 38.06 -18.03
CA ALA A 275 18.38 37.74 -18.91
C ALA A 275 17.74 36.37 -18.61
N VAL A 276 18.27 35.62 -17.63
CA VAL A 276 17.72 34.33 -17.20
C VAL A 276 16.28 34.44 -16.73
N HIS A 277 15.52 33.40 -16.99
CA HIS A 277 14.13 33.28 -16.58
C HIS A 277 13.72 31.82 -16.47
N LEU A 278 13.01 31.47 -15.40
CA LEU A 278 12.42 30.15 -15.20
C LEU A 278 10.92 30.18 -15.52
N PRO A 279 10.38 29.11 -16.16
CA PRO A 279 8.98 29.06 -16.56
C PRO A 279 8.02 29.00 -15.36
N THR A 280 6.86 29.64 -15.44
CA THR A 280 5.88 29.72 -14.35
C THR A 280 4.72 28.72 -14.45
N ASP A 281 4.79 27.81 -15.43
CA ASP A 281 3.79 26.77 -15.71
C ASP A 281 3.93 25.53 -14.79
N ARG A 282 4.82 25.58 -13.80
CA ARG A 282 5.01 24.52 -12.81
C ARG A 282 3.95 24.61 -11.71
N GLU A 283 3.81 23.54 -10.93
CA GLU A 283 2.86 23.47 -9.82
C GLU A 283 3.56 23.29 -8.47
N GLY A 284 2.82 23.55 -7.39
CA GLY A 284 3.29 23.32 -6.02
C GLY A 284 4.58 24.08 -5.68
N ALA A 285 5.47 23.41 -4.95
CA ALA A 285 6.70 24.01 -4.43
C ALA A 285 7.69 24.45 -5.53
N ILE A 286 7.71 23.76 -6.68
CA ILE A 286 8.61 24.13 -7.78
C ILE A 286 8.21 25.48 -8.39
N ARG A 287 6.92 25.75 -8.54
CA ARG A 287 6.43 27.06 -9.00
C ARG A 287 6.94 28.18 -8.10
N THR A 288 6.74 28.03 -6.78
CA THR A 288 7.15 29.03 -5.80
C THR A 288 8.66 29.25 -5.80
N LEU A 289 9.45 28.18 -5.97
CA LEU A 289 10.91 28.28 -6.12
C LEU A 289 11.30 29.09 -7.36
N PHE A 290 10.69 28.80 -8.52
CA PHE A 290 11.00 29.44 -9.79
C PHE A 290 10.57 30.92 -9.80
N GLU A 291 9.39 31.23 -9.23
CA GLU A 291 8.92 32.61 -9.05
C GLU A 291 9.85 33.41 -8.12
N GLY A 292 10.26 32.82 -6.99
CA GLY A 292 11.19 33.45 -6.06
C GLY A 292 12.55 33.76 -6.70
N PHE A 293 13.07 32.83 -7.53
CA PHE A 293 14.29 33.07 -8.31
C PHE A 293 14.12 34.22 -9.31
N ASN A 294 13.03 34.20 -10.10
CA ASN A 294 12.74 35.24 -11.08
C ASN A 294 12.65 36.64 -10.41
N GLN A 295 12.02 36.72 -9.24
CA GLN A 295 11.94 37.96 -8.49
C GLN A 295 13.31 38.45 -8.02
N ALA A 296 14.18 37.54 -7.55
CA ALA A 296 15.54 37.89 -7.15
C ALA A 296 16.34 38.46 -8.33
N VAL A 297 16.25 37.85 -9.51
CA VAL A 297 16.90 38.35 -10.73
C VAL A 297 16.39 39.75 -11.08
N GLN A 298 15.08 39.98 -11.00
CA GLN A 298 14.48 41.29 -11.29
C GLN A 298 14.98 42.38 -10.32
N ASN A 299 15.03 42.10 -9.02
CA ASN A 299 15.53 43.06 -8.03
C ASN A 299 16.99 43.46 -8.29
N ILE A 300 17.81 42.51 -8.76
CA ILE A 300 19.21 42.79 -9.11
C ILE A 300 19.31 43.64 -10.38
N ARG A 301 18.48 43.41 -11.40
CA ARG A 301 18.42 44.28 -12.59
C ARG A 301 18.11 45.72 -12.20
N GLU A 302 17.06 45.94 -11.41
CA GLU A 302 16.66 47.26 -10.94
C GLU A 302 17.77 47.96 -10.13
N THR A 303 18.50 47.18 -9.32
CA THR A 303 19.65 47.72 -8.57
C THR A 303 20.77 48.17 -9.50
N LEU A 304 21.10 47.40 -10.55
CA LEU A 304 22.14 47.79 -11.52
C LEU A 304 21.72 48.99 -12.38
N ASP A 305 20.44 49.09 -12.73
CA ASP A 305 19.91 50.26 -13.43
C ASP A 305 20.08 51.53 -12.58
N HIS A 306 19.76 51.47 -11.28
CA HIS A 306 20.02 52.58 -10.35
C HIS A 306 21.52 52.92 -10.24
N VAL A 307 22.39 51.91 -10.19
CA VAL A 307 23.85 52.14 -10.16
C VAL A 307 24.32 52.85 -11.43
N ASN A 308 23.87 52.43 -12.61
CA ASN A 308 24.21 53.07 -13.88
C ASN A 308 23.75 54.54 -13.90
N GLN A 309 22.53 54.82 -13.45
CA GLN A 309 22.00 56.18 -13.36
C GLN A 309 22.84 57.07 -12.41
N ILE A 310 23.29 56.52 -11.27
CA ILE A 310 24.18 57.23 -10.34
C ILE A 310 25.54 57.50 -10.99
N VAL A 311 26.10 56.54 -11.72
CA VAL A 311 27.38 56.70 -12.44
C VAL A 311 27.27 57.81 -13.48
N GLU A 312 26.21 57.85 -14.29
CA GLU A 312 25.97 58.91 -15.27
C GLU A 312 25.85 60.29 -14.61
N THR A 313 25.08 60.39 -13.51
CA THR A 313 24.91 61.63 -12.75
C THR A 313 26.23 62.10 -12.13
N THR A 314 27.05 61.15 -11.64
CA THR A 314 28.38 61.42 -11.09
C THR A 314 29.34 61.92 -12.16
N ALA A 315 29.33 61.29 -13.35
CA ALA A 315 30.14 61.71 -14.49
C ALA A 315 29.77 63.12 -14.96
N ALA A 316 28.48 63.43 -15.05
CA ALA A 316 28.00 64.78 -15.38
C ALA A 316 28.45 65.82 -14.33
N SER A 317 28.32 65.49 -13.05
CA SER A 317 28.77 66.37 -11.95
C SER A 317 30.28 66.60 -11.99
N ALA A 318 31.08 65.56 -12.25
CA ALA A 318 32.52 65.68 -12.40
C ALA A 318 32.91 66.60 -13.57
N SER A 319 32.20 66.50 -14.72
CA SER A 319 32.42 67.40 -15.85
C SER A 319 32.10 68.86 -15.51
N GLN A 320 31.04 69.11 -14.73
CA GLN A 320 30.67 70.45 -14.31
C GLN A 320 31.65 71.04 -13.28
N ILE A 321 32.18 70.22 -12.37
CA ILE A 321 33.25 70.64 -11.46
C ILE A 321 34.50 71.01 -12.25
N SER A 322 34.84 70.24 -13.30
CA SER A 322 35.98 70.56 -14.16
C SER A 322 35.82 71.92 -14.82
N SER A 323 34.66 72.23 -15.40
CA SER A 323 34.42 73.54 -16.03
C SER A 323 34.46 74.69 -15.00
N PHE A 324 33.88 74.51 -13.81
CA PHE A 324 33.99 75.52 -12.75
C PHE A 324 35.42 75.73 -12.27
N THR A 325 36.24 74.67 -12.26
CA THR A 325 37.66 74.77 -11.88
C THR A 325 38.43 75.59 -12.92
N GLU A 326 38.14 75.44 -14.21
CA GLU A 326 38.72 76.27 -15.29
C GLU A 326 38.30 77.74 -15.18
N GLU A 327 37.02 78.00 -14.95
CA GLU A 327 36.52 79.37 -14.70
C GLU A 327 37.16 80.01 -13.47
N LEU A 328 37.29 79.25 -12.37
CA LEU A 328 37.95 79.71 -11.15
C LEU A 328 39.43 80.01 -11.39
N ALA A 329 40.14 79.19 -12.17
CA ALA A 329 41.53 79.44 -12.53
C ALA A 329 41.68 80.75 -13.33
N ALA A 330 40.79 80.99 -14.29
CA ALA A 330 40.75 82.24 -15.05
C ALA A 330 40.45 83.45 -14.16
N ALA A 331 39.44 83.34 -13.28
CA ALA A 331 39.08 84.39 -12.32
C ALA A 331 40.23 84.68 -11.34
N SER A 332 40.94 83.65 -10.86
CA SER A 332 42.10 83.80 -9.99
C SER A 332 43.27 84.51 -10.70
N GLN A 333 43.48 84.26 -11.99
CA GLN A 333 44.47 85.00 -12.79
C GLN A 333 44.08 86.47 -12.94
N GLN A 334 42.80 86.76 -13.21
CA GLN A 334 42.30 88.13 -13.28
C GLN A 334 42.44 88.87 -11.93
N GLN A 335 42.08 88.22 -10.83
CA GLN A 335 42.24 88.79 -9.48
C GLN A 335 43.71 89.07 -9.16
N SER A 336 44.63 88.19 -9.57
CA SER A 336 46.08 88.41 -9.42
C SER A 336 46.54 89.65 -10.19
N ALA A 337 46.09 89.81 -11.44
CA ALA A 337 46.40 90.99 -12.24
C ALA A 337 45.85 92.28 -11.60
N GLN A 338 44.61 92.27 -11.11
CA GLN A 338 44.04 93.41 -10.38
C GLN A 338 44.80 93.73 -9.09
N ALA A 339 45.26 92.72 -8.35
CA ALA A 339 46.08 92.92 -7.16
C ALA A 339 47.43 93.59 -7.51
N GLN A 340 48.03 93.25 -8.66
CA GLN A 340 49.25 93.90 -9.15
C GLN A 340 49.00 95.36 -9.53
N GLU A 341 47.88 95.69 -10.18
CA GLU A 341 47.49 97.07 -10.47
C GLU A 341 47.30 97.90 -9.19
N VAL A 342 46.61 97.33 -8.19
CA VAL A 342 46.44 97.99 -6.89
C VAL A 342 47.79 98.21 -6.20
N ALA A 343 48.68 97.22 -6.23
CA ALA A 343 50.03 97.36 -5.67
C ALA A 343 50.81 98.50 -6.36
N ALA A 344 50.75 98.60 -7.69
CA ALA A 344 51.37 99.67 -8.45
C ALA A 344 50.77 101.06 -8.09
N ALA A 345 49.45 101.16 -7.95
CA ALA A 345 48.79 102.38 -7.50
C ALA A 345 49.21 102.77 -6.07
N VAL A 346 49.40 101.80 -5.18
CA VAL A 346 49.92 102.04 -3.83
C VAL A 346 51.37 102.54 -3.85
N GLU A 347 52.23 102.01 -4.72
CA GLU A 347 53.60 102.51 -4.91
C GLU A 347 53.64 103.96 -5.45
N GLU A 348 52.73 104.30 -6.38
CA GLU A 348 52.57 105.67 -6.87
C GLU A 348 52.07 106.60 -5.77
N MET A 349 51.04 106.20 -5.01
CA MET A 349 50.55 106.97 -3.86
C MET A 349 51.64 107.20 -2.80
N ALA A 350 52.45 106.18 -2.49
CA ALA A 350 53.56 106.31 -1.56
C ALA A 350 54.58 107.34 -2.04
N ARG A 351 54.91 107.36 -3.34
CA ARG A 351 55.76 108.41 -3.95
C ARG A 351 55.15 109.79 -3.81
N THR A 352 53.86 109.95 -4.11
CA THR A 352 53.17 111.25 -3.94
C THR A 352 53.16 111.73 -2.49
N ILE A 353 53.00 110.83 -1.52
CA ILE A 353 53.07 111.17 -0.09
C ILE A 353 54.48 111.69 0.26
N VAL A 354 55.54 111.05 -0.24
CA VAL A 354 56.93 111.52 -0.03
C VAL A 354 57.13 112.90 -0.66
N ASP A 355 56.67 113.12 -1.90
CA ASP A 355 56.76 114.42 -2.57
C ASP A 355 56.00 115.51 -1.81
N ASN A 356 54.80 115.21 -1.31
CA ASN A 356 54.02 116.14 -0.50
C ASN A 356 54.71 116.45 0.83
N ALA A 357 55.29 115.47 1.51
CA ALA A 357 56.06 115.69 2.74
C ALA A 357 57.30 116.56 2.48
N GLN A 358 58.02 116.34 1.38
CA GLN A 358 59.14 117.20 0.97
C GLN A 358 58.70 118.63 0.66
N ASN A 359 57.59 118.80 -0.07
CA ASN A 359 57.02 120.11 -0.37
C ASN A 359 56.59 120.84 0.90
N ALA A 360 55.90 120.16 1.82
CA ALA A 360 55.51 120.73 3.11
C ALA A 360 56.74 121.16 3.94
N SER A 361 57.80 120.34 3.97
CA SER A 361 59.08 120.67 4.63
C SER A 361 59.74 121.89 4.00
N ARG A 362 59.78 121.97 2.66
CA ARG A 362 60.30 123.13 1.93
C ARG A 362 59.48 124.39 2.23
N THR A 363 58.15 124.30 2.23
CA THR A 363 57.26 125.41 2.58
C THR A 363 57.48 125.87 4.03
N ALA A 364 57.65 124.95 4.97
CA ALA A 364 57.96 125.28 6.36
C ALA A 364 59.30 126.01 6.49
N ALA A 365 60.34 125.56 5.78
CA ALA A 365 61.66 126.23 5.76
C ALA A 365 61.56 127.66 5.19
N VAL A 366 60.83 127.85 4.08
CA VAL A 366 60.60 129.18 3.49
C VAL A 366 59.81 130.07 4.44
N ALA A 367 58.78 129.54 5.11
CA ALA A 367 58.00 130.29 6.10
C ALA A 367 58.86 130.73 7.30
N GLN A 368 59.78 129.88 7.77
CA GLN A 368 60.72 130.21 8.83
C GLN A 368 61.70 131.32 8.40
N GLU A 369 62.23 131.25 7.18
CA GLU A 369 63.10 132.29 6.62
C GLU A 369 62.37 133.62 6.45
N ASN A 370 61.14 133.61 5.93
CA ASN A 370 60.29 134.80 5.86
C ASN A 370 60.04 135.40 7.25
N GLY A 371 59.83 134.54 8.26
CA GLY A 371 59.71 134.97 9.67
C GLY A 371 60.97 135.65 10.18
N ARG A 372 62.16 135.12 9.87
CA ARG A 372 63.46 135.71 10.20
C ARG A 372 63.64 137.08 9.53
N GLN A 373 63.34 137.19 8.24
CA GLN A 373 63.41 138.45 7.49
C GLN A 373 62.44 139.50 8.04
N ALA A 374 61.21 139.11 8.40
CA ALA A 374 60.26 140.01 9.03
C ALA A 374 60.77 140.53 10.39
N GLN A 375 61.49 139.71 11.16
CA GLN A 375 62.08 140.09 12.43
C GLN A 375 63.26 141.06 12.26
N GLU A 376 64.13 140.84 11.28
CA GLU A 376 65.17 141.80 10.88
C GLU A 376 64.55 143.13 10.43
N GLY A 377 63.51 143.07 9.60
CA GLY A 377 62.75 144.26 9.18
C GLY A 377 62.14 145.01 10.36
N SER A 378 61.58 144.30 11.33
CA SER A 378 61.04 144.90 12.57
C SER A 378 62.12 145.63 13.37
N GLU A 379 63.34 145.10 13.41
CA GLU A 379 64.47 145.74 14.11
C GLU A 379 64.91 147.03 13.40
N VAL A 380 64.95 147.02 12.06
CA VAL A 380 65.22 148.23 11.25
C VAL A 380 64.15 149.30 11.49
N VAL A 381 62.87 148.91 11.54
CA VAL A 381 61.77 149.83 11.86
C VAL A 381 61.92 150.38 13.28
N ARG A 382 62.24 149.54 14.28
CA ARG A 382 62.46 149.96 15.67
C ARG A 382 63.59 151.00 15.77
N LEU A 383 64.74 150.73 15.14
CA LEU A 383 65.87 151.67 15.04
C LEU A 383 65.47 152.98 14.34
N THR A 384 64.59 152.90 13.34
CA THR A 384 64.08 154.08 12.62
C THR A 384 63.20 154.95 13.52
N VAL A 385 62.27 154.35 14.28
CA VAL A 385 61.44 155.07 15.27
C VAL A 385 62.31 155.71 16.34
N GLU A 386 63.34 155.01 16.84
CA GLU A 386 64.28 155.54 17.82
C GLU A 386 65.05 156.77 17.29
N LYS A 387 65.53 156.69 16.03
CA LYS A 387 66.18 157.82 15.35
C LYS A 387 65.22 158.99 15.15
N ILE A 388 63.98 158.73 14.75
CA ILE A 388 62.94 159.77 14.60
C ILE A 388 62.63 160.42 15.96
N SER A 389 62.55 159.65 17.04
CA SER A 389 62.34 160.20 18.39
C SER A 389 63.50 161.10 18.81
N ARG A 390 64.75 160.71 18.52
CA ARG A 390 65.92 161.58 18.73
C ARG A 390 65.85 162.87 17.91
N ILE A 391 65.40 162.79 16.65
CA ILE A 391 65.17 163.99 15.83
C ILE A 391 64.09 164.87 16.48
N ALA A 392 62.99 164.30 16.97
CA ALA A 392 61.94 165.05 17.65
C ALA A 392 62.45 165.77 18.92
N ASP A 393 63.34 165.14 19.70
CA ASP A 393 63.96 165.78 20.87
C ASP A 393 64.92 166.92 20.47
N VAL A 394 65.71 166.75 19.41
CA VAL A 394 66.58 167.81 18.85
C VAL A 394 65.73 168.98 18.34
N VAL A 395 64.62 168.71 17.65
CA VAL A 395 63.67 169.73 17.18
C VAL A 395 63.03 170.46 18.36
N ARG A 396 62.62 169.77 19.43
CA ARG A 396 62.08 170.39 20.65
C ARG A 396 63.11 171.29 21.36
N SER A 397 64.35 170.82 21.50
CA SER A 397 65.45 171.59 22.08
C SER A 397 65.82 172.82 21.24
N SER A 398 65.76 172.69 19.91
CA SER A 398 65.93 173.80 18.98
C SER A 398 64.81 174.82 19.13
N GLY A 399 63.56 174.36 19.29
CA GLY A 399 62.40 175.20 19.61
C GLY A 399 62.57 176.01 20.90
N GLN A 400 62.99 175.37 22.00
CA GLN A 400 63.28 176.06 23.27
C GLN A 400 64.43 177.07 23.16
N THR A 401 65.43 176.78 22.31
CA THR A 401 66.54 177.72 22.06
C THR A 401 66.08 178.93 21.27
N ILE A 402 65.20 178.76 20.28
CA ILE A 402 64.56 179.85 19.55
C ILE A 402 63.66 180.66 20.49
N GLU A 403 62.91 180.03 21.37
CA GLU A 403 62.06 180.70 22.38
C GLU A 403 62.89 181.57 23.32
N ARG A 404 63.99 181.04 23.89
CA ARG A 404 64.94 181.85 24.69
C ARG A 404 65.59 182.99 23.90
N LEU A 405 65.89 182.77 22.62
CA LEU A 405 66.44 183.82 21.76
C LEU A 405 65.38 184.90 21.46
N GLY A 406 64.11 184.51 21.39
CA GLY A 406 62.95 185.40 21.32
C GLY A 406 62.81 186.25 22.58
N ASP A 407 62.80 185.62 23.77
CA ASP A 407 62.72 186.33 25.06
C ASP A 407 63.89 187.32 25.24
N SER A 408 65.12 186.90 24.90
CA SER A 408 66.29 187.78 24.98
C SER A 408 66.26 188.92 23.96
N SER A 409 65.63 188.73 22.80
CA SER A 409 65.42 189.83 21.82
C SER A 409 64.36 190.82 22.30
N GLN A 410 63.32 190.34 23.00
CA GLN A 410 62.29 191.19 23.60
C GLN A 410 62.86 192.07 24.73
N GLU A 411 63.75 191.52 25.55
CA GLU A 411 64.43 192.23 26.65
C GLU A 411 65.38 193.33 26.15
N ILE A 412 66.04 193.12 25.00
CA ILE A 412 66.84 194.16 24.33
C ILE A 412 65.94 195.28 23.77
N GLY A 413 64.71 194.94 23.36
CA GLY A 413 63.74 195.89 22.83
C GLY A 413 63.13 196.84 23.86
N GLU A 414 63.13 196.51 25.16
CA GLU A 414 62.62 197.41 26.23
C GLU A 414 63.69 198.37 26.79
N ILE A 415 64.97 198.23 26.38
CA ILE A 415 66.10 199.06 26.86
C ILE A 415 66.46 200.21 25.89
N ILE A 416 65.85 200.26 24.70
CA ILE A 416 66.08 201.30 23.66
C ILE A 416 64.76 202.00 23.34
#